data_AF-A0A927AA48-F1
#
_entry.id   AF-A0A927AA48-F1
#
_cell.length_a   1.000
_cell.length_b   1.000
_cell.length_c   1.000
_cell.angle_alpha   90.00
_cell.angle_beta   90.00
_cell.angle_gamma   90.00
#
_symmetry.space_group_name_H-M   'P 1'
#
loop_
_entity.id
_entity.type
_entity.pdbx_description
1 polymer ?
#
loop_
_entity_poly.entity_id
_entity_poly.type
_entity_poly.pdbx_seq_one_letter_code
_entity_poly.pdbx_strand_id
1 'polypeptide(L)' 'MNTIQQEINQNICDSMTQLHVDVERALRQIFEQAGTRIKPEQQEAVEKEMESTKQLVERFKSRYAPHSMMLSSHL' A
#
# COMPACT_ATOMS: atom_id res chain seq x y z
N MET A 1 15.02 20.50 8.39
CA MET A 1 13.59 20.16 8.16
C MET A 1 12.95 20.08 9.54
N ASN A 2 11.76 20.65 9.73
CA ASN A 2 11.12 20.73 11.06
C ASN A 2 10.72 19.31 11.53
N THR A 3 11.12 18.90 12.74
CA THR A 3 10.85 17.57 13.31
C THR A 3 9.35 17.24 13.29
N ILE A 4 8.49 18.22 13.57
CA ILE A 4 7.03 18.07 13.52
C ILE A 4 6.56 17.71 12.10
N GLN A 5 7.17 18.31 11.08
CA GLN A 5 6.82 18.03 9.70
C GLN A 5 7.26 16.62 9.26
N GLN A 6 8.38 16.12 9.79
CA GLN A 6 8.81 14.74 9.55
C GLN A 6 7.89 13.72 10.22
N GLU A 7 7.45 13.97 11.46
CA GLU A 7 6.49 13.12 12.16
C GLU A 7 5.14 13.06 11.43
N ILE A 8 4.63 14.21 10.96
CA ILE A 8 3.40 14.27 10.16
C ILE A 8 3.57 13.43 8.88
N ASN A 9 4.67 13.61 8.15
CA ASN A 9 4.92 12.85 6.92
C ASN A 9 5.03 11.35 7.18
N GLN A 10 5.67 10.95 8.27
CA GLN A 10 5.81 9.54 8.66
C GLN A 10 4.44 8.94 8.99
N ASN A 11 3.64 9.61 9.82
CA ASN A 11 2.28 9.15 10.16
C ASN A 11 1.38 9.01 8.93
N ILE A 12 1.50 9.92 7.96
CA ILE A 12 0.79 9.84 6.68
C ILE A 12 1.26 8.61 5.89
N CYS A 13 2.58 8.37 5.82
CA CYS A 13 3.14 7.20 5.13
C CYS A 13 2.67 5.88 5.76
N ASP A 14 2.68 5.80 7.08
CA ASP A 14 2.26 4.61 7.83
C ASP A 14 0.75 4.36 7.63
N SER A 15 -0.06 5.42 7.73
CA SER A 15 -1.52 5.33 7.49
C SER A 15 -1.85 4.88 6.07
N MET A 16 -1.17 5.43 5.05
CA MET A 16 -1.38 5.01 3.66
C MET A 16 -0.93 3.56 3.41
N THR A 17 0.14 3.12 4.08
CA THR A 17 0.60 1.73 4.01
C THR A 17 -0.44 0.80 4.61
N GLN A 18 -0.97 1.13 5.79
CA GLN A 18 -1.98 0.33 6.45
C GLN A 18 -3.27 0.25 5.62
N LEU A 19 -3.72 1.38 5.06
CA LEU A 19 -4.88 1.41 4.16
C LEU A 19 -4.69 0.51 2.93
N HIS A 20 -3.50 0.52 2.32
CA HIS A 20 -3.19 -0.36 1.17
C HIS A 20 -3.31 -1.85 1.56
N VAL A 21 -2.74 -2.24 2.70
CA VAL A 21 -2.83 -3.61 3.22
C VAL A 21 -4.27 -4.02 3.54
N ASP A 22 -5.04 -3.11 4.14
CA ASP A 22 -6.43 -3.39 4.51
C ASP A 22 -7.32 -3.54 3.28
N VAL A 23 -7.13 -2.71 2.25
CA VAL A 23 -7.81 -2.85 0.97
C VAL A 23 -7.43 -4.15 0.27
N GLU A 24 -6.14 -4.51 0.25
CA GLU A 24 -5.69 -5.78 -0.33
C GLU A 24 -6.34 -6.98 0.37
N ARG A 25 -6.39 -6.96 1.71
CA ARG A 25 -7.04 -8.00 2.50
C ARG A 25 -8.53 -8.09 2.20
N ALA A 26 -9.23 -6.96 2.15
CA ALA A 26 -10.66 -6.90 1.86
C ALA A 26 -10.96 -7.46 0.45
N LEU A 27 -10.16 -7.09 -0.55
CA LEU A 27 -10.32 -7.59 -1.91
C LEU A 27 -10.09 -9.11 -2.01
N ARG A 28 -9.06 -9.65 -1.34
CA ARG A 28 -8.84 -11.10 -1.26
C ARG A 28 -10.04 -11.83 -0.65
N GLN A 29 -10.59 -11.31 0.45
CA GLN A 29 -11.78 -11.89 1.07
C GLN A 29 -12.99 -11.84 0.13
N ILE A 30 -13.17 -10.74 -0.62
CA ILE A 30 -14.24 -10.63 -1.63
C ILE A 30 -14.04 -11.67 -2.73
N PHE A 31 -12.82 -11.85 -3.23
CA PHE A 31 -12.53 -12.86 -4.27
C PHE A 31 -12.76 -14.29 -3.76
N GLU A 32 -12.33 -14.60 -2.55
CA GLU A 32 -12.57 -15.89 -1.91
C GLU A 32 -14.08 -16.17 -1.73
N GLN A 33 -14.85 -15.18 -1.27
CA GLN A 33 -16.29 -15.31 -1.07
C GLN A 33 -17.07 -15.40 -2.39
N ALA A 34 -16.64 -14.67 -3.41
CA ALA A 34 -17.28 -14.71 -4.72
C ALA A 34 -16.97 -16.01 -5.49
N GLY A 35 -15.83 -16.65 -5.20
CA GLY A 35 -15.40 -17.89 -5.83
C GLY A 35 -15.36 -17.76 -7.35
N THR A 36 -15.94 -18.72 -8.06
CA THR A 36 -15.94 -18.75 -9.55
C THR A 36 -16.88 -17.72 -10.19
N ARG A 37 -17.55 -16.87 -9.42
CA ARG A 37 -18.45 -15.83 -9.96
C ARG A 37 -17.67 -14.65 -10.54
N ILE A 38 -16.44 -14.43 -10.10
CA ILE A 38 -15.57 -13.38 -10.63
C ILE A 38 -14.75 -13.98 -11.78
N LYS A 39 -14.75 -13.28 -12.90
CA LYS A 39 -13.94 -13.69 -14.06
C LYS A 39 -12.47 -13.46 -13.73
N PRO A 40 -11.56 -14.37 -14.12
CA PRO A 40 -10.12 -14.21 -13.89
C PRO A 40 -9.58 -12.85 -14.38
N GLU A 41 -10.07 -12.37 -15.52
CA GLU A 41 -9.69 -11.08 -16.11
C GLU A 41 -10.01 -9.88 -15.20
N GLN A 42 -11.10 -9.95 -14.43
CA GLN A 42 -11.49 -8.90 -13.48
C GLN A 42 -10.62 -8.94 -12.23
N GLN A 43 -10.26 -10.14 -11.77
CA GLN A 43 -9.32 -10.29 -10.65
C GLN A 43 -7.93 -9.77 -11.04
N GLU A 44 -7.43 -10.13 -12.23
CA GLU A 44 -6.15 -9.66 -12.76
C GLU A 44 -6.12 -8.12 -12.89
N ALA A 45 -7.20 -7.52 -13.39
CA ALA A 45 -7.31 -6.06 -13.47
C ALA A 45 -7.19 -5.40 -12.09
N VAL A 46 -7.84 -5.95 -11.07
CA VAL A 46 -7.76 -5.44 -9.70
C VAL A 46 -6.35 -5.62 -9.11
N GLU A 47 -5.73 -6.79 -9.31
CA GLU A 47 -4.36 -7.05 -8.84
C GLU A 47 -3.36 -6.05 -9.46
N LYS A 48 -3.53 -5.71 -10.75
CA LYS A 48 -2.70 -4.72 -11.44
C LYS A 48 -2.86 -3.30 -10.88
N GLU A 49 -4.09 -2.89 -10.57
CA GLU A 49 -4.36 -1.60 -9.93
C GLU A 49 -3.81 -1.56 -8.49
N MET A 50 -3.87 -2.67 -7.76
CA MET A 50 -3.28 -2.78 -6.42
C MET A 50 -1.76 -2.66 -6.43
N GLU A 51 -1.09 -3.26 -7.41
CA GLU A 51 0.35 -3.10 -7.62
C GLU A 51 0.71 -1.67 -8.03
N SER A 52 -0.09 -1.05 -8.90
CA SER A 52 0.10 0.36 -9.29
C SER A 52 -0.04 1.31 -8.10
N THR A 53 -1.02 1.04 -7.22
CA THR A 53 -1.23 1.79 -5.98
C THR A 53 -0.06 1.60 -5.01
N LYS A 54 0.47 0.38 -4.88
CA LYS A 54 1.66 0.09 -4.06
C LYS A 54 2.86 0.93 -4.51
N GLN A 55 3.13 0.98 -5.82
CA GLN A 55 4.22 1.79 -6.37
C GLN A 55 4.04 3.29 -6.10
N LEU A 56 2.80 3.79 -6.14
CA LEU A 56 2.50 5.17 -5.81
C LEU A 56 2.80 5.48 -4.34
N VAL A 57 2.42 4.59 -3.42
CA VAL A 57 2.73 4.70 -1.99
C VAL A 57 4.24 4.69 -1.76
N GLU A 58 4.99 3.80 -2.42
CA GLU A 58 6.46 3.76 -2.30
C GLU A 58 7.13 5.03 -2.84
N ARG A 59 6.64 5.59 -3.95
CA ARG A 59 7.12 6.89 -4.45
C ARG A 59 6.82 8.02 -3.48
N PHE A 60 5.65 8.01 -2.85
CA PHE A 60 5.30 8.98 -1.83
C PHE A 60 6.24 8.90 -0.62
N LYS A 61 6.48 7.69 -0.11
CA LYS A 61 7.43 7.43 0.99
C LYS A 61 8.83 7.93 0.65
N SER A 62 9.34 7.58 -0.53
CA SER A 62 10.67 8.01 -0.99
C SER A 62 10.79 9.55 -1.03
N ARG A 63 9.72 10.26 -1.38
CA ARG A 63 9.72 11.73 -1.47
C ARG A 63 9.59 12.44 -0.13
N TYR A 64 8.76 11.92 0.78
CA TYR A 64 8.35 12.64 1.99
C TYR A 64 8.86 12.03 3.30
N ALA A 65 9.30 10.78 3.28
CA ALA A 65 9.89 10.05 4.42
C ALA A 65 11.12 9.21 4.01
N PRO A 66 12.16 9.80 3.38
CA PRO A 66 13.31 9.06 2.84
C PRO A 66 14.14 8.30 3.89
N HIS A 67 14.07 8.68 5.17
CA HIS A 67 14.77 7.98 6.26
C HIS A 67 14.03 6.74 6.79
N SER A 68 12.76 6.54 6.42
CA SER A 68 12.00 5.32 6.74
C SER A 68 12.59 4.08 6.05
N MET A 69 13.22 4.24 4.87
CA MET A 69 13.78 3.12 4.10
C MET A 69 15.08 2.52 4.66
N MET A 70 15.75 3.16 5.64
CA MET A 70 16.97 2.59 6.24
C MET A 70 16.71 1.54 7.32
N LEU A 71 15.48 1.40 7.83
CA LEU A 71 15.15 0.39 8.84
C LEU A 71 14.72 -0.96 8.25
N SER A 72 14.40 -1.03 6.96
CA SER A 72 13.96 -2.28 6.30
C SER A 72 15.10 -3.17 5.79
N SER A 73 16.37 -2.84 6.05
CA SER A 73 17.53 -3.64 5.59
C SER A 73 17.97 -4.74 6.56
N HIS A 74 17.29 -4.90 7.70
CA HIS A 74 17.64 -5.89 8.73
C HIS A 74 16.38 -6.57 9.27
N LEU A 75 15.67 -7.33 8.44
CA LEU A 75 14.80 -8.43 8.86
C LEU A 75 14.63 -9.42 7.70
#